data_AF-A0A9E3DUK4-F1
#
_entry.id   AF-A0A9E3DUK4-F1
#
_cell.length_a   1.000
_cell.length_b   1.000
_cell.length_c   1.000
_cell.angle_alpha   90.00
_cell.angle_beta   90.00
_cell.angle_gamma   90.00
#
_symmetry.space_group_name_H-M   'P 1'
#
loop_
_entity.id
_entity.type
_entity.pdbx_description
1 polymer ?
#
loop_
_entity_poly.entity_id
_entity_poly.type
_entity_poly.pdbx_seq_one_letter_code
_entity_poly.pdbx_strand_id
1 'polypeptide(L)' 'MSSARGPFQEGDRVRLTDPKGRHYTLVLQPGGQYHTHRGAIDHDHLIGKPEGSVVTSAGNTSFLALRPLLPDYVLSM' A
#
# COMPACT_ATOMS: atom_id res chain seq x y z
N MET A 1 15.63 -3.95 8.12
CA MET A 1 14.70 -3.52 9.18
C MET A 1 14.02 -2.25 8.68
N SER A 2 12.69 -2.24 8.49
CA SER A 2 11.95 -1.04 8.03
C SER A 2 11.93 -0.01 9.16
N SER A 3 13.02 0.74 9.30
CA SER A 3 13.06 1.95 10.10
C SER A 3 12.72 3.12 9.18
N ALA A 4 11.45 3.37 8.95
CA ALA A 4 11.03 4.59 8.27
C ALA A 4 9.88 5.21 9.07
N ARG A 5 10.21 5.93 10.14
CA ARG A 5 9.26 6.93 10.65
C ARG A 5 9.18 8.02 9.59
N GLY A 6 8.00 8.24 9.04
CA GLY A 6 7.78 9.29 8.03
C GLY A 6 6.95 8.83 6.83
N PRO A 7 6.75 9.73 5.85
CA PRO A 7 5.98 9.45 4.65
C PRO A 7 6.51 8.24 3.87
N PHE A 8 5.64 7.62 3.08
CA PHE A 8 6.02 6.57 2.16
C PHE A 8 7.07 7.05 1.15
N GLN A 9 8.04 6.20 0.85
CA GLN A 9 9.11 6.49 -0.10
C GLN A 9 9.13 5.46 -1.23
N GLU A 10 9.82 5.79 -2.31
CA GLU A 10 10.18 4.80 -3.32
C GLU A 10 10.90 3.60 -2.67
N GLY A 11 10.58 2.39 -3.11
CA GLY A 11 11.11 1.16 -2.55
C GLY A 11 10.43 0.70 -1.25
N ASP A 12 9.56 1.51 -0.62
CA ASP A 12 8.79 1.07 0.53
C ASP A 12 7.84 -0.06 0.12
N ARG A 13 7.82 -1.12 0.94
CA ARG A 13 6.81 -2.17 0.85
C ARG A 13 5.55 -1.70 1.58
N VAL A 14 4.42 -1.70 0.89
CA VAL A 14 3.13 -1.23 1.41
C VAL A 14 2.09 -2.34 1.33
N ARG A 15 1.34 -2.52 2.41
CA ARG A 15 0.13 -3.32 2.48
C ARG A 15 -1.09 -2.41 2.32
N LEU A 16 -1.88 -2.68 1.29
CA LEU A 16 -3.19 -2.08 1.07
C LEU A 16 -4.27 -2.99 1.62
N THR A 17 -5.18 -2.43 2.42
CA THR A 17 -6.34 -3.13 2.96
C THR A 17 -7.61 -2.53 2.37
N ASP A 18 -8.43 -3.36 1.73
CA ASP A 18 -9.71 -2.95 1.17
C ASP A 18 -10.82 -2.89 2.26
N PRO A 19 -12.02 -2.36 1.95
CA PRO A 19 -13.13 -2.32 2.91
C PRO A 19 -13.66 -3.70 3.33
N LYS A 20 -13.30 -4.77 2.63
CA LYS A 20 -13.63 -6.16 2.97
C LYS A 20 -12.52 -6.83 3.79
N GLY A 21 -11.48 -6.09 4.19
CA GLY A 21 -10.34 -6.61 4.95
C GLY A 21 -9.35 -7.43 4.12
N ARG A 22 -9.42 -7.39 2.79
CA ARG A 22 -8.46 -8.09 1.93
C ARG A 22 -7.16 -7.31 1.86
N HIS A 23 -6.05 -8.03 1.96
CA HIS A 23 -4.71 -7.45 1.96
C HIS A 23 -4.01 -7.66 0.62
N TYR A 24 -3.34 -6.61 0.16
CA TYR A 24 -2.52 -6.60 -1.04
C TYR A 24 -1.17 -6.00 -0.71
N THR A 25 -0.08 -6.63 -1.13
CA THR A 25 1.27 -6.14 -0.86
C THR A 25 1.93 -5.74 -2.16
N LEU A 26 2.51 -4.54 -2.18
CA LEU A 26 3.24 -3.99 -3.31
C LEU A 26 4.51 -3.26 -2.84
N VAL A 27 5.41 -3.00 -3.78
CA VAL A 27 6.59 -2.14 -3.57
C VAL A 27 6.37 -0.86 -4.35
N LEU A 28 6.53 0.29 -3.69
CA LEU A 28 6.34 1.59 -4.33
C LEU A 28 7.44 1.86 -5.34
N GLN A 29 7.02 2.34 -6.50
CA GLN A 29 7.88 2.71 -7.61
C GLN A 29 7.27 3.96 -8.27
N PRO A 30 8.03 5.05 -8.47
CA PRO A 30 7.56 6.25 -9.15
C PRO A 30 7.00 5.94 -10.53
N GLY A 31 5.85 6.53 -10.87
CA GLY A 31 5.12 6.26 -12.13
C GLY A 31 4.55 4.84 -12.26
N GLY A 32 4.67 4.02 -11.22
CA GLY A 32 4.15 2.65 -11.19
C GLY A 32 2.65 2.60 -10.85
N GLN A 33 2.02 1.50 -11.24
CA GLN A 33 0.61 1.23 -10.95
C GLN A 33 0.41 -0.19 -10.42
N TYR A 34 -0.43 -0.30 -9.40
CA TYR A 34 -0.91 -1.59 -8.90
C TYR A 34 -2.33 -1.86 -9.37
N HIS A 35 -2.52 -2.94 -10.12
CA HIS A 35 -3.82 -3.31 -10.67
C HIS A 35 -4.57 -4.24 -9.72
N THR A 36 -5.76 -3.82 -9.30
CA THR A 36 -6.68 -4.66 -8.54
C THR A 36 -7.91 -4.98 -9.37
N HIS A 37 -8.69 -5.97 -8.92
CA HIS A 37 -10.05 -6.21 -9.43
C HIS A 37 -10.99 -5.01 -9.28
N ARG A 38 -10.60 -3.96 -8.53
CA ARG A 38 -11.34 -2.71 -8.31
C ARG A 38 -10.63 -1.50 -8.92
N GLY A 39 -9.85 -1.72 -9.97
CA GLY A 39 -9.14 -0.67 -10.69
C GLY A 39 -7.68 -0.49 -10.25
N ALA A 40 -6.97 0.36 -11.00
CA ALA A 40 -5.57 0.68 -10.76
C ALA A 40 -5.40 1.66 -9.60
N ILE A 41 -4.25 1.56 -8.94
CA ILE A 41 -3.79 2.47 -7.89
C ILE A 41 -2.42 2.99 -8.31
N ASP A 42 -2.32 4.31 -8.54
CA ASP A 42 -1.06 4.96 -8.86
C ASP A 42 -0.17 5.01 -7.62
N HIS A 43 1.09 4.56 -7.75
CA HIS A 43 2.06 4.59 -6.65
C HIS A 43 2.38 6.02 -6.22
N ASP A 44 2.32 6.97 -7.15
CA ASP A 44 2.56 8.39 -6.89
C ASP A 44 1.51 9.00 -5.95
N HIS A 45 0.31 8.39 -5.84
CA HIS A 45 -0.69 8.78 -4.85
C HIS A 45 -0.36 8.31 -3.43
N LEU A 46 0.61 7.41 -3.27
CA LEU A 46 1.09 6.89 -1.99
C LEU A 46 2.41 7.52 -1.59
N ILE A 47 3.36 7.67 -2.52
CA ILE A 47 4.67 8.26 -2.24
C ILE A 47 4.49 9.68 -1.68
N GLY A 48 5.18 9.98 -0.58
CA GLY A 48 5.08 11.26 0.12
C GLY A 48 3.87 11.39 1.06
N LYS A 49 2.92 10.44 1.07
CA LYS A 49 1.85 10.41 2.06
C LYS A 49 2.30 9.78 3.38
N PRO A 50 1.77 10.23 4.53
CA PRO A 50 2.04 9.56 5.80
C PRO A 50 1.49 8.13 5.80
N GLU A 51 2.12 7.26 6.57
CA GLU A 51 1.58 5.93 6.85
C GLU A 51 0.19 6.01 7.49
N GLY A 52 -0.70 5.09 7.16
CA GLY A 52 -2.11 5.13 7.57
C GLY A 52 -2.99 5.98 6.66
N SER A 53 -2.45 6.51 5.56
CA SER A 53 -3.23 7.22 4.55
C SER A 53 -4.18 6.29 3.80
N VAL A 54 -5.32 6.86 3.37
CA VAL A 54 -6.25 6.21 2.46
C VAL A 54 -5.98 6.66 1.03
N VAL A 55 -5.97 5.70 0.10
CA VAL A 55 -5.86 5.92 -1.34
C VAL A 55 -7.08 5.35 -2.04
N THR A 56 -7.58 6.04 -3.05
CA THR A 56 -8.72 5.61 -3.86
C THR A 56 -8.23 5.07 -5.19
N SER A 57 -8.68 3.88 -5.58
CA SER A 57 -8.41 3.32 -6.90
C SER A 57 -9.25 3.99 -7.98
N ALA A 58 -8.86 3.80 -9.25
CA ALA A 58 -9.66 4.23 -10.40
C ALA A 58 -11.09 3.64 -10.42
N GLY A 59 -11.32 2.50 -9.77
CA GLY A 59 -12.64 1.91 -9.57
C GLY A 59 -13.38 2.42 -8.33
N ASN A 60 -13.05 3.63 -7.85
CA ASN A 60 -13.67 4.32 -6.73
C ASN A 60 -13.72 3.51 -5.41
N THR A 61 -12.71 2.65 -5.19
CA THR A 61 -12.57 1.91 -3.93
C THR A 61 -11.45 2.50 -3.09
N SER A 62 -11.73 2.75 -1.82
CA SER A 62 -10.75 3.23 -0.84
C SER A 62 -9.96 2.08 -0.22
N PHE A 63 -8.65 2.26 -0.09
CA PHE A 63 -7.73 1.31 0.53
C PHE A 63 -6.92 2.01 1.62
N LEU A 64 -6.78 1.36 2.77
CA LEU A 64 -5.87 1.79 3.84
C LEU A 64 -4.45 1.32 3.54
N ALA A 65 -3.48 2.23 3.51
CA ALA A 65 -2.08 1.92 3.26
C ALA A 65 -1.24 1.92 4.54
N LEU A 66 -0.57 0.81 4.82
CA LEU A 66 0.31 0.62 5.98
C LEU A 66 1.60 -0.09 5.55
N ARG A 67 2.70 0.11 6.26
CA ARG A 67 3.88 -0.75 6.08
C ARG A 67 3.60 -2.09 6.78
N PRO A 68 3.93 -3.23 6.16
CA PRO A 68 3.79 -4.52 6.82
C PRO A 68 4.75 -4.60 8.00
N LEU A 69 4.25 -5.07 9.14
CA LEU A 69 5.07 -5.32 10.31
C LEU A 69 5.77 -6.69 10.16
N LEU A 70 6.93 -6.86 10.80
CA LEU A 70 7.67 -8.12 10.85
C LEU A 70 6.82 -9.38 11.17
N PRO A 71 5.79 -9.34 12.04
CA PRO A 71 4.94 -10.50 12.32
C PRO A 71 4.02 -10.90 11.16
N ASP A 72 3.75 -10.02 10.19
CA ASP A 72 2.87 -10.32 9.05
C ASP A 72 3.48 -11.36 8.09
N TYR A 73 4.76 -11.72 8.27
CA TYR A 73 5.45 -12.71 7.44
C TYR A 73 5.19 -14.17 7.86
N VAL A 74 4.71 -14.43 9.07
CA VAL A 74 4.66 -15.81 9.63
C VAL A 74 3.31 -16.52 9.41
N LEU A 75 2.25 -15.80 9.02
CA LEU A 75 0.87 -16.33 9.00
C LEU A 75 0.29 -16.62 7.60
N SER A 76 1.10 -16.67 6.54
CA SER A 76 0.59 -16.88 5.17
C SER A 76 1.23 -18.06 4.41
N MET A 77 1.53 -19.17 5.09
CA MET A 77 1.81 -20.46 4.43
C MET A 77 0.53 -21.28 4.28
#